data_AF-A0A2M8CQM4-F1
#
_entry.id   AF-A0A2M8CQM4-F1
#
_cell.length_a   1.000
_cell.length_b   1.000
_cell.length_c   1.000
_cell.angle_alpha   90.00
_cell.angle_beta   90.00
_cell.angle_gamma   90.00
#
_symmetry.space_group_name_H-M   'P 1'
#
loop_
_entity.id
_entity.type
_entity.pdbx_description
1 polymer ?
#
loop_
_entity_poly.entity_id
_entity_poly.type
_entity_poly.pdbx_seq_one_letter_code
_entity_poly.pdbx_strand_id
1 'polypeptide(L)'
;MGCVVRPVITPDGQIAPGTATSITLPSPPTGFRRAEKLPWLTISLHADPDFEYPYYSGYAQVNGGDPGLGFHENFPLAFGTGDDGYLAALEKAIKHIAEFAPQFLVVSAGMDIYSADPLGKIRVSRSGIAEIGAQIAKFDLPTAIIMEGGYNTEDLGMNVATFLAAFGAG
;
A
#
# COMPACT_ATOMS: atom_id res chain seq x y z
N MET A 1 -10.97 -1.07 5.99
CA MET A 1 -9.50 -1.00 6.17
C MET A 1 -8.85 -1.38 4.85
N GLY A 2 -8.70 -0.41 3.94
CA GLY A 2 -8.31 -0.69 2.56
C GLY A 2 -6.80 -0.85 2.34
N CYS A 3 -6.44 -1.20 1.10
CA CYS A 3 -5.10 -1.55 0.66
C CYS A 3 -4.06 -0.48 1.04
N VAL A 4 -3.07 -0.86 1.87
CA VAL A 4 -1.93 0.01 2.22
C VAL A 4 -0.71 -0.50 1.47
N VAL A 5 -0.21 0.28 0.51
CA VAL A 5 1.07 -0.03 -0.16
C VAL A 5 2.18 0.66 0.64
N ARG A 6 3.04 -0.12 1.27
CA ARG A 6 4.19 0.34 2.07
C ARG A 6 5.52 0.01 1.37
N PRO A 7 6.06 0.83 0.44
CA PRO A 7 7.45 0.65 -0.01
C PRO A 7 8.46 1.09 1.05
N VAL A 8 9.56 0.35 1.27
CA VAL A 8 10.67 0.77 2.15
C VAL A 8 12.03 0.46 1.52
N ILE A 9 12.98 1.39 1.65
CA ILE A 9 14.44 1.41 1.36
C ILE A 9 14.89 1.57 -0.11
N THR A 10 15.43 2.77 -0.42
CA THR A 10 16.37 3.08 -1.51
C THR A 10 17.81 3.25 -0.92
N PRO A 11 18.90 3.31 -1.70
CA PRO A 11 19.97 2.33 -1.61
C PRO A 11 21.27 2.91 -1.06
N ASP A 12 21.54 2.71 0.23
CA ASP A 12 22.91 2.67 0.76
C ASP A 12 23.24 1.32 1.44
N GLY A 13 22.31 0.37 1.42
CA GLY A 13 22.50 -0.98 1.96
C GLY A 13 23.14 -1.93 0.95
N GLN A 14 24.47 -1.91 0.83
CA GLN A 14 25.19 -2.96 0.11
C GLN A 14 24.81 -4.35 0.65
N ILE A 15 24.29 -5.21 -0.21
CA ILE A 15 24.28 -6.66 0.02
C ILE A 15 25.17 -7.28 -1.05
N ALA A 16 26.45 -7.44 -0.73
CA ALA A 16 27.35 -8.30 -1.49
C ALA A 16 27.09 -9.77 -1.08
N PRO A 17 27.02 -10.73 -2.03
CA PRO A 17 26.76 -12.11 -1.69
C PRO A 17 28.01 -12.76 -1.08
N GLY A 18 27.83 -13.37 0.09
CA GLY A 18 28.72 -14.41 0.61
C GLY A 18 29.93 -13.94 1.42
N THR A 19 29.74 -13.78 2.74
CA THR A 19 30.57 -14.36 3.81
C THR A 19 30.06 -13.85 5.17
N ALA A 20 29.83 -14.76 6.12
CA ALA A 20 29.45 -14.41 7.48
C ALA A 20 30.62 -13.71 8.18
N THR A 21 30.48 -12.42 8.50
CA THR A 21 31.36 -11.71 9.43
C THR A 21 30.52 -10.72 10.23
N SER A 22 30.73 -10.71 11.54
CA SER A 22 30.08 -9.85 12.54
C SER A 22 29.88 -8.41 12.02
N ILE A 23 28.62 -7.99 11.92
CA ILE A 23 28.24 -6.63 11.52
C ILE A 23 28.40 -5.72 12.74
N THR A 24 29.47 -4.93 12.76
CA THR A 24 29.57 -3.78 13.66
C THR A 24 28.86 -2.62 12.97
N LEU A 25 27.74 -2.16 13.52
CA LEU A 25 27.04 -0.98 13.01
C LEU A 25 27.93 0.26 13.20
N PRO A 26 28.11 1.11 12.17
CA PRO A 26 28.79 2.38 12.34
C PRO A 26 28.01 3.28 13.32
N SER A 27 28.72 4.05 14.13
CA SER A 27 28.12 5.07 14.99
C SER A 27 27.34 6.10 14.17
N PRO A 28 26.19 6.60 14.65
CA PRO A 28 25.38 7.54 13.91
C PRO A 28 26.16 8.82 13.63
N PRO A 29 26.08 9.38 12.40
CA PRO A 29 26.79 10.60 12.06
C PRO A 29 26.28 11.78 12.88
N THR A 30 27.20 12.55 13.45
CA THR A 30 26.92 13.82 14.12
C THR A 30 26.76 14.92 13.08
N GLY A 31 25.53 15.38 12.85
CA GLY A 31 25.22 16.56 12.04
C GLY A 31 23.91 16.43 11.28
N PHE A 32 23.00 17.40 11.48
CA PHE A 32 21.77 17.54 10.69
C PHE A 32 22.12 17.80 9.22
N ARG A 33 22.09 16.75 8.39
CA ARG A 33 22.10 16.87 6.93
C ARG A 33 20.69 17.24 6.43
N ARG A 34 20.68 18.08 5.41
CA ARG A 34 19.51 18.61 4.70
C ARG A 34 18.71 17.45 4.06
N ALA A 35 17.39 17.42 4.29
CA ALA A 35 16.37 16.45 3.83
C ALA A 35 16.86 15.41 2.79
N GLU A 36 17.44 14.32 3.28
CA GLU A 36 17.62 13.11 2.48
C GLU A 36 16.22 12.49 2.29
N LYS A 37 15.88 12.12 1.04
CA LYS A 37 14.62 11.45 0.66
C LYS A 37 14.36 10.33 1.67
N LEU A 38 13.18 10.27 2.31
CA LEU A 38 12.92 9.16 3.22
C LEU A 38 13.06 7.83 2.45
N PRO A 39 13.60 6.78 3.10
CA PRO A 39 13.81 5.52 2.41
C PRO A 39 12.48 4.85 2.05
N TRP A 40 11.36 5.23 2.66
CA TRP A 40 10.05 4.63 2.43
C TRP A 40 9.00 5.65 2.05
N LEU A 41 8.00 5.19 1.30
CA LEU A 41 6.75 5.89 1.01
C LEU A 41 5.61 5.06 1.61
N THR A 42 4.51 5.68 2.00
CA THR A 42 3.33 4.97 2.47
C THR A 42 2.09 5.54 1.81
N ILE A 43 1.33 4.69 1.11
CA ILE A 43 0.10 5.10 0.44
C ILE A 43 -1.05 4.23 0.93
N SER A 44 -2.18 4.84 1.26
CA SER A 44 -3.35 4.14 1.77
C SER A 44 -4.62 4.57 1.04
N LEU A 45 -5.35 3.61 0.48
CA LEU A 45 -6.70 3.79 -0.03
C LEU A 45 -7.66 3.17 0.98
N HIS A 46 -8.59 3.95 1.51
CA HIS A 46 -9.52 3.48 2.56
C HIS A 46 -10.81 4.27 2.51
N ALA A 47 -11.85 3.77 3.17
CA ALA A 47 -13.07 4.55 3.35
C ALA A 47 -12.76 5.81 4.14
N ASP A 48 -13.48 6.89 3.85
CA ASP A 48 -13.34 8.16 4.54
C ASP A 48 -13.44 7.95 6.07
N PRO A 49 -12.43 8.41 6.85
CA PRO A 49 -12.41 8.24 8.29
C PRO A 49 -13.64 8.79 9.00
N ASP A 50 -14.41 9.71 8.40
CA ASP A 50 -15.68 10.17 8.97
C ASP A 50 -16.72 9.03 9.12
N PHE A 51 -16.57 7.93 8.37
CA PHE A 51 -17.53 6.82 8.32
C PHE A 51 -16.94 5.45 8.68
N GLU A 52 -15.62 5.33 8.78
CA GLU A 52 -14.93 4.08 9.08
C GLU A 52 -13.77 4.32 10.06
N TYR A 53 -13.51 3.31 10.90
CA TYR A 53 -12.31 3.29 11.74
C TYR A 53 -11.07 3.65 10.89
N PRO A 54 -10.17 4.53 11.36
CA PRO A 54 -9.97 4.91 12.77
C PRO A 54 -10.59 6.23 13.24
N TYR A 55 -11.29 7.01 12.40
CA TYR A 55 -11.91 8.32 12.74
C TYR A 55 -10.96 9.48 13.07
N TYR A 56 -9.75 9.23 13.59
CA TYR A 56 -8.80 10.28 14.00
C TYR A 56 -7.57 10.39 13.10
N SER A 57 -7.45 9.53 12.09
CA SER A 57 -6.35 9.53 11.10
C SER A 57 -6.85 9.00 9.76
N GLY A 58 -6.05 9.16 8.70
CA GLY A 58 -6.41 8.77 7.33
C GLY A 58 -6.95 9.92 6.45
N TYR A 59 -7.06 11.12 7.00
CA TYR A 59 -7.51 12.27 6.21
C TYR A 59 -6.48 12.67 5.13
N ALA A 60 -6.98 13.13 3.97
CA ALA A 60 -6.16 13.46 2.80
C ALA A 60 -5.11 14.55 3.05
N GLN A 61 -5.33 15.42 4.04
CA GLN A 61 -4.41 16.52 4.36
C GLN A 61 -3.17 16.03 5.14
N VAL A 62 -3.21 14.80 5.67
CA VAL A 62 -2.07 14.20 6.38
C VAL A 62 -1.16 13.54 5.34
N ASN A 63 -0.03 14.19 5.04
CA ASN A 63 0.93 13.76 4.02
C ASN A 63 2.37 13.62 4.54
N GLY A 64 2.51 13.32 5.83
CA GLY A 64 3.78 13.19 6.54
C GLY A 64 4.15 14.44 7.34
N GLY A 65 5.05 14.29 8.32
CA GLY A 65 5.65 15.40 9.06
C GLY A 65 7.11 15.60 8.64
N ASP A 66 7.75 16.69 9.05
CA ASP A 66 9.20 16.90 8.83
C ASP A 66 10.00 15.75 9.51
N PRO A 67 10.91 15.04 8.82
CA PRO A 67 11.43 15.25 7.45
C PRO A 67 10.73 14.47 6.32
N GLY A 68 9.69 13.70 6.64
CA GLY A 68 8.90 12.87 5.72
C GLY A 68 7.75 13.52 4.98
N LEU A 69 7.76 14.85 4.80
CA LEU A 69 6.72 15.53 4.03
C LEU A 69 6.72 15.00 2.58
N GLY A 70 5.57 14.53 2.10
CA GLY A 70 5.42 13.93 0.77
C GLY A 70 5.74 12.43 0.69
N PHE A 71 6.13 11.78 1.80
CA PHE A 71 6.38 10.33 1.87
C PHE A 71 5.22 9.55 2.53
N HIS A 72 4.08 10.21 2.67
CA HIS A 72 2.83 9.61 3.08
C HIS A 72 1.69 10.23 2.27
N GLU A 73 0.75 9.43 1.80
CA GLU A 73 -0.45 9.92 1.13
C GLU A 73 -1.65 9.05 1.45
N ASN A 74 -2.75 9.70 1.80
CA ASN A 74 -4.03 9.05 2.05
C ASN A 74 -5.03 9.40 0.95
N PHE A 75 -5.72 8.39 0.47
CA PHE A 75 -6.86 8.48 -0.43
C PHE A 75 -8.12 8.03 0.32
N PRO A 76 -8.73 8.91 1.14
CA PRO A 76 -10.04 8.64 1.73
C PRO A 76 -11.10 8.61 0.63
N LEU A 77 -11.88 7.54 0.59
CA LEU A 77 -12.90 7.28 -0.42
C LEU A 77 -14.29 7.41 0.19
N ALA A 78 -15.21 8.02 -0.55
CA ALA A 78 -16.59 8.18 -0.09
C ALA A 78 -17.23 6.82 0.24
N PHE A 79 -18.15 6.82 1.21
CA PHE A 79 -18.94 5.64 1.55
C PHE A 79 -19.62 5.06 0.31
N GLY A 80 -19.51 3.74 0.13
CA GLY A 80 -20.11 3.05 -1.00
C GLY A 80 -19.31 3.12 -2.30
N THR A 81 -18.08 3.65 -2.28
CA THR A 81 -17.21 3.69 -3.47
C THR A 81 -17.08 2.30 -4.10
N GLY A 82 -17.48 2.17 -5.36
CA GLY A 82 -17.35 0.95 -6.16
C GLY A 82 -16.08 0.94 -7.02
N ASP A 83 -16.06 0.04 -8.00
CA ASP A 83 -14.89 -0.25 -8.85
C ASP A 83 -14.26 1.01 -9.46
N ASP A 84 -15.04 1.81 -10.21
CA ASP A 84 -14.53 2.98 -10.93
C ASP A 84 -13.87 3.99 -9.99
N GLY A 85 -14.49 4.27 -8.85
CA GLY A 85 -13.97 5.23 -7.88
C GLY A 85 -12.70 4.71 -7.19
N TYR A 86 -12.66 3.42 -6.87
CA TYR A 86 -11.47 2.79 -6.29
C TYR A 86 -10.30 2.78 -7.29
N LEU A 87 -10.56 2.38 -8.54
CA LEU A 87 -9.55 2.30 -9.59
C LEU A 87 -9.00 3.69 -9.97
N ALA A 88 -9.84 4.72 -9.99
CA ALA A 88 -9.39 6.10 -10.21
C ALA A 88 -8.48 6.61 -9.08
N ALA A 89 -8.72 6.21 -7.84
CA ALA A 89 -7.81 6.51 -6.73
C ALA A 89 -6.52 5.69 -6.83
N LEU A 90 -6.63 4.42 -7.22
CA LEU A 90 -5.48 3.53 -7.41
C LEU A 90 -4.55 4.05 -8.51
N GLU A 91 -5.09 4.58 -9.61
CA GLU A 91 -4.29 5.17 -10.69
C GLU A 91 -3.41 6.32 -10.18
N LYS A 92 -3.96 7.19 -9.33
CA LYS A 92 -3.20 8.29 -8.70
C LYS A 92 -2.10 7.76 -7.78
N ALA A 93 -2.43 6.76 -6.96
CA ALA A 93 -1.45 6.09 -6.11
C ALA A 93 -0.33 5.44 -6.94
N ILE A 94 -0.66 4.73 -8.01
CA ILE A 94 0.30 4.08 -8.91
C ILE A 94 1.25 5.12 -9.51
N LYS A 95 0.73 6.27 -9.94
CA LYS A 95 1.56 7.35 -10.46
C LYS A 95 2.57 7.85 -9.42
N HIS A 96 2.14 8.07 -8.17
CA HIS A 96 3.04 8.50 -7.11
C HIS A 96 4.08 7.42 -6.75
N ILE A 97 3.67 6.15 -6.69
CA ILE A 97 4.61 5.03 -6.48
C ILE A 97 5.66 5.00 -7.62
N ALA A 98 5.24 5.19 -8.88
CA ALA A 98 6.16 5.21 -10.01
C ALA A 98 7.15 6.38 -9.93
N GLU A 99 6.70 7.57 -9.53
CA GLU A 99 7.57 8.74 -9.29
C GLU A 99 8.55 8.52 -8.11
N PHE A 100 8.13 7.78 -7.09
CA PHE A 100 9.01 7.38 -5.99
C PHE A 100 10.09 6.39 -6.42
N ALA A 101 9.80 5.54 -7.43
CA ALA A 101 10.66 4.52 -8.00
C ALA A 101 11.22 3.52 -6.97
N PRO A 102 10.34 2.72 -6.32
CA PRO A 102 10.75 1.74 -5.33
C PRO A 102 11.49 0.55 -5.97
N GLN A 103 12.27 -0.16 -5.17
CA GLN A 103 12.93 -1.40 -5.58
C GLN A 103 12.11 -2.66 -5.27
N PHE A 104 11.12 -2.55 -4.39
CA PHE A 104 10.17 -3.60 -4.03
C PHE A 104 8.89 -3.00 -3.46
N LEU A 105 7.82 -3.80 -3.41
CA LEU A 105 6.53 -3.42 -2.87
C LEU A 105 6.16 -4.26 -1.66
N VAL A 106 5.47 -3.64 -0.70
CA VAL A 106 4.70 -4.35 0.32
C VAL A 106 3.26 -3.93 0.17
N VAL A 107 2.37 -4.88 -0.09
CA VAL A 107 0.94 -4.65 -0.30
C VAL A 107 0.19 -5.25 0.87
N SER A 108 -0.25 -4.41 1.82
CA SER A 108 -1.21 -4.79 2.84
C SER A 108 -2.59 -4.91 2.20
N ALA A 109 -2.97 -6.14 1.85
CA ALA A 109 -4.18 -6.46 1.10
C ALA A 109 -5.34 -6.80 2.05
N GLY A 110 -6.20 -5.80 2.30
CA GLY A 110 -7.48 -5.99 2.98
C GLY A 110 -8.59 -6.33 1.99
N MET A 111 -9.29 -7.43 2.22
CA MET A 111 -10.44 -7.87 1.41
C MET A 111 -11.78 -7.30 1.91
N ASP A 112 -11.75 -6.42 2.92
CA ASP A 112 -12.94 -5.73 3.42
C ASP A 112 -13.44 -4.62 2.48
N ILE A 113 -12.74 -4.37 1.37
CA ILE A 113 -13.22 -3.54 0.26
C ILE A 113 -14.33 -4.22 -0.56
N TYR A 114 -14.51 -5.53 -0.39
CA TYR A 114 -15.46 -6.32 -1.17
C TYR A 114 -16.91 -5.88 -0.93
N SER A 115 -17.70 -5.86 -2.00
CA SER A 115 -19.07 -5.34 -1.99
C SER A 115 -19.99 -5.99 -0.96
N ALA A 116 -19.79 -7.27 -0.66
CA ALA A 116 -20.56 -7.99 0.34
C ALA A 116 -19.84 -8.13 1.69
N ASP A 117 -18.76 -7.37 1.95
CA ASP A 117 -18.15 -7.33 3.28
C ASP A 117 -19.09 -6.61 4.27
N PRO A 118 -19.40 -7.24 5.43
CA PRO A 118 -20.35 -6.69 6.39
C PRO A 118 -19.82 -5.49 7.17
N LEU A 119 -18.49 -5.35 7.30
CA LEU A 119 -17.86 -4.30 8.09
C LEU A 119 -17.41 -3.13 7.22
N GLY A 120 -16.79 -3.44 6.08
CA GLY A 120 -16.21 -2.45 5.16
C GLY A 120 -17.24 -1.48 4.57
N LYS A 121 -16.80 -0.25 4.29
CA LYS A 121 -17.64 0.81 3.68
C LYS A 121 -17.40 1.02 2.19
N ILE A 122 -16.42 0.33 1.62
CA ILE A 122 -16.15 0.28 0.18
C ILE A 122 -16.96 -0.88 -0.44
N ARG A 123 -17.30 -0.77 -1.73
CA ARG A 123 -18.17 -1.71 -2.44
C ARG A 123 -17.58 -2.20 -3.77
N VAL A 124 -16.31 -2.61 -3.72
CA VAL A 124 -15.59 -3.14 -4.89
C VAL A 124 -16.06 -4.56 -5.19
N SER A 125 -16.35 -4.83 -6.47
CA SER A 125 -16.73 -6.14 -6.96
C SER A 125 -15.52 -7.08 -7.03
N ARG A 126 -15.78 -8.38 -7.22
CA ARG A 126 -14.69 -9.36 -7.43
C ARG A 126 -13.87 -9.05 -8.70
N SER A 127 -14.50 -8.54 -9.76
CA SER A 127 -13.79 -8.08 -10.96
C SER A 127 -12.93 -6.85 -10.68
N GLY A 128 -13.39 -5.93 -9.84
CA GLY A 128 -12.58 -4.80 -9.37
C GLY A 128 -11.35 -5.27 -8.59
N ILE A 129 -11.50 -6.27 -7.71
CA ILE A 129 -10.38 -6.90 -6.99
C ILE A 129 -9.34 -7.49 -7.96
N ALA A 130 -9.79 -8.16 -9.03
CA ALA A 130 -8.89 -8.69 -10.06
C ALA A 130 -8.12 -7.55 -10.75
N GLU A 131 -8.83 -6.47 -11.15
CA GLU A 131 -8.21 -5.32 -11.82
C GLU A 131 -7.18 -4.64 -10.91
N ILE A 132 -7.47 -4.50 -9.61
CA ILE A 132 -6.50 -3.96 -8.63
C ILE A 132 -5.23 -4.82 -8.62
N GLY A 133 -5.36 -6.15 -8.54
CA GLY A 133 -4.22 -7.07 -8.58
C GLY A 133 -3.40 -6.93 -9.86
N ALA A 134 -4.06 -6.89 -11.02
CA ALA A 134 -3.43 -6.75 -12.32
C ALA A 134 -2.71 -5.39 -12.49
N GLN A 135 -3.28 -4.30 -11.97
CA GLN A 135 -2.66 -2.97 -12.04
C GLN A 135 -1.41 -2.88 -11.16
N ILE A 136 -1.41 -3.50 -9.97
CA ILE A 136 -0.23 -3.53 -9.10
C ILE A 136 0.86 -4.44 -9.70
N ALA A 137 0.51 -5.54 -10.37
CA ALA A 137 1.49 -6.42 -11.02
C ALA A 137 2.34 -5.72 -12.08
N LYS A 138 1.80 -4.70 -12.76
CA LYS A 138 2.51 -3.92 -13.80
C LYS A 138 3.78 -3.23 -13.31
N PHE A 139 3.99 -3.10 -11.99
CA PHE A 139 5.26 -2.62 -11.47
C PHE A 139 6.43 -3.58 -11.75
N ASP A 140 6.16 -4.89 -11.91
CA ASP A 140 7.18 -5.93 -12.12
C ASP A 140 8.32 -5.85 -11.09
N LEU A 141 7.93 -5.72 -9.82
CA LEU A 141 8.85 -5.61 -8.69
C LEU A 141 8.69 -6.80 -7.73
N PRO A 142 9.76 -7.20 -7.01
CA PRO A 142 9.63 -8.06 -5.85
C PRO A 142 8.55 -7.52 -4.92
N THR A 143 7.51 -8.32 -4.67
CA THR A 143 6.32 -7.85 -3.94
C THR A 143 5.94 -8.81 -2.84
N ALA A 144 5.87 -8.29 -1.61
CA ALA A 144 5.29 -9.00 -0.47
C ALA A 144 3.82 -8.62 -0.33
N ILE A 145 2.92 -9.59 -0.46
CA ILE A 145 1.49 -9.40 -0.25
C ILE A 145 1.15 -9.89 1.15
N ILE A 146 0.68 -8.99 2.00
CA ILE A 146 0.37 -9.25 3.41
C ILE A 146 -1.14 -9.17 3.58
N MET A 147 -1.76 -10.28 3.99
CA MET A 147 -3.20 -10.32 4.20
C MET A 147 -3.60 -9.55 5.47
N GLU A 148 -4.60 -8.68 5.33
CA GLU A 148 -5.13 -7.85 6.43
C GLU A 148 -6.61 -8.19 6.71
N GLY A 149 -7.50 -7.19 6.64
CA GLY A 149 -8.93 -7.35 6.84
C GLY A 149 -9.62 -8.21 5.76
N GLY A 150 -10.90 -8.49 5.99
CA GLY A 150 -11.71 -9.37 5.15
C GLY A 150 -12.61 -10.22 6.04
N TYR A 151 -13.88 -9.84 6.14
CA TYR A 151 -14.80 -10.32 7.17
C TYR A 151 -16.00 -11.07 6.60
N ASN A 152 -16.22 -11.01 5.28
CA ASN A 152 -17.08 -11.97 4.60
C ASN A 152 -16.34 -13.30 4.40
N THR A 153 -16.49 -14.21 5.36
CA THR A 153 -15.80 -15.52 5.38
C THR A 153 -16.23 -16.47 4.26
N GLU A 154 -17.43 -16.30 3.71
CA GLU A 154 -17.96 -17.12 2.62
C GLU A 154 -17.21 -16.85 1.30
N ASP A 155 -16.96 -15.57 1.00
CA ASP A 155 -16.29 -15.14 -0.23
C ASP A 155 -14.78 -14.87 -0.06
N LEU A 156 -14.27 -14.81 1.17
CA LEU A 156 -12.89 -14.38 1.46
C LEU A 156 -11.85 -15.15 0.64
N GLY A 157 -11.92 -16.49 0.64
CA GLY A 157 -10.97 -17.33 -0.08
C GLY A 157 -10.97 -17.06 -1.59
N MET A 158 -12.15 -16.88 -2.18
CA MET A 158 -12.30 -16.56 -3.61
C MET A 158 -11.77 -15.15 -3.94
N ASN A 159 -12.01 -14.18 -3.06
CA ASN A 159 -11.53 -12.82 -3.25
C ASN A 159 -10.00 -12.74 -3.20
N VAL A 160 -9.38 -13.43 -2.22
CA VAL A 160 -7.91 -13.55 -2.14
C VAL A 160 -7.35 -14.25 -3.36
N ALA A 161 -7.92 -15.39 -3.76
CA ALA A 161 -7.47 -16.14 -4.93
C ALA A 161 -7.61 -15.30 -6.22
N THR A 162 -8.67 -14.52 -6.34
CA THR A 162 -8.89 -13.63 -7.50
C THR A 162 -7.82 -12.55 -7.58
N PHE A 163 -7.52 -11.89 -6.45
CA PHE A 163 -6.46 -10.90 -6.38
C PHE A 163 -5.10 -11.50 -6.75
N LEU A 164 -4.72 -12.62 -6.14
CA LEU A 164 -3.43 -13.27 -6.36
C LEU A 164 -3.29 -13.83 -7.79
N ALA A 165 -4.35 -14.37 -8.37
CA ALA A 165 -4.34 -14.88 -9.73
C ALA A 165 -4.15 -13.76 -10.75
N ALA A 166 -4.84 -12.62 -10.56
CA ALA A 166 -4.65 -11.46 -11.41
C ALA A 166 -3.27 -10.82 -11.23
N PHE A 167 -2.76 -10.78 -9.99
CA PHE A 167 -1.42 -10.28 -9.70
C PHE A 167 -0.33 -11.17 -10.34
N GLY A 168 -0.45 -12.50 -10.22
CA GLY A 168 0.54 -13.44 -10.76
C GLY A 168 0.48 -13.66 -12.28
N ALA A 169 -0.48 -13.06 -12.96
CA ALA A 169 -0.62 -13.14 -14.42
C ALA A 169 0.03 -11.97 -15.17
N GLY A 170 0.36 -10.87 -14.47
CA GLY A 170 1.08 -9.72 -15.00
C GLY A 170 2.58 -9.88 -14.83
#